data_AF-A0A7V8CUC7-F1
#
_entry.id   AF-A0A7V8CUC7-F1
#
_cell.length_a   1.000
_cell.length_b   1.000
_cell.length_c   1.000
_cell.angle_alpha   90.00
_cell.angle_beta   90.00
_cell.angle_gamma   90.00
#
_symmetry.space_group_name_H-M   'P 1'
#
loop_
_entity.id
_entity.type
_entity.pdbx_description
1 polymer ?
#
loop_
_entity_poly.entity_id
_entity_poly.type
_entity_poly.pdbx_seq_one_letter_code
_entity_poly.pdbx_strand_id
1 'polypeptide(L)'
;MFSWLKKRRSPAQPPAPDRQGPRFSDHFSADSGGAVSGSYAMWFPSAEETPASLAHALGVIDRVYESMDSIETFALAEILGCFGGIERDVMRVTLPDETAILPMRSAAGLSFLLSVSQEKGIRLHFLRSAPDDLRAEALSSFTSYFAARRQQIIQDLLGIPTPPATTYVGKAWWDTMKEVASGLQKEGVPMEKFGTIIYQA
;
A
#
# COMPACT_ATOMS: atom_id res chain seq x y z
N MET A 1 -17.81 6.19 -1.70
CA MET A 1 -17.94 5.79 -0.28
C MET A 1 -17.85 4.27 -0.22
N PHE A 2 -16.78 3.74 0.35
CA PHE A 2 -16.36 2.34 0.25
C PHE A 2 -17.37 1.36 0.85
N SER A 3 -17.92 0.47 0.02
CA SER A 3 -19.03 -0.44 0.40
C SER A 3 -18.64 -1.43 1.52
N TRP A 4 -17.37 -1.84 1.59
CA TRP A 4 -16.86 -2.74 2.64
C TRP A 4 -16.71 -2.06 4.01
N LEU A 5 -16.55 -0.72 4.04
CA LEU A 5 -16.41 0.06 5.29
C LEU A 5 -17.74 0.18 6.05
N LYS A 6 -18.89 0.00 5.39
CA LYS A 6 -20.22 0.11 6.03
C LYS A 6 -20.51 -0.98 7.06
N LYS A 7 -19.66 -2.02 7.20
CA LYS A 7 -20.03 -3.24 7.93
C LYS A 7 -19.50 -3.40 9.36
N ARG A 8 -18.70 -2.49 9.93
CA ARG A 8 -18.28 -2.63 11.34
C ARG A 8 -18.17 -1.27 12.03
N ARG A 9 -19.23 -0.86 12.74
CA ARG A 9 -19.11 0.08 13.86
C ARG A 9 -18.27 -0.61 14.92
N SER A 10 -16.98 -0.32 14.96
CA SER A 10 -16.16 -0.61 16.15
C SER A 10 -16.70 0.21 17.33
N PRO A 11 -16.61 -0.29 18.57
CA PRO A 11 -16.94 0.49 19.76
C PRO A 11 -16.13 1.79 19.78
N ALA A 12 -16.71 2.84 20.38
CA ALA A 12 -16.12 4.18 20.46
C ALA A 12 -14.65 4.12 20.90
N GLN A 13 -13.74 4.46 20.00
CA GLN A 13 -12.33 4.65 20.32
C GLN A 13 -12.17 6.01 21.01
N PRO A 14 -11.22 6.14 21.95
CA PRO A 14 -10.86 7.45 22.48
C PRO A 14 -10.42 8.38 21.35
N PRO A 15 -10.65 9.70 21.48
CA PRO A 15 -10.30 10.67 20.44
C PRO A 15 -8.80 10.57 20.13
N ALA A 16 -8.48 10.60 18.84
CA ALA A 16 -7.10 10.58 18.40
C ALA A 16 -6.33 11.75 19.01
N PRO A 17 -5.12 11.53 19.58
CA PRO A 17 -4.27 12.62 20.04
C PRO A 17 -3.97 13.58 18.88
N ASP A 18 -3.79 14.86 19.17
CA ASP A 18 -3.43 15.86 18.16
C ASP A 18 -2.05 15.49 17.57
N ARG A 19 -2.05 14.98 16.34
CA ARG A 19 -0.88 14.36 15.72
C ARG A 19 0.06 15.46 15.23
N GLN A 20 1.07 15.80 16.03
CA GLN A 20 2.20 16.60 15.58
C GLN A 20 3.11 15.75 14.69
N GLY A 21 3.31 16.16 13.42
CA GLY A 21 4.15 15.45 12.46
C GLY A 21 3.71 15.64 11.01
N PRO A 22 4.50 15.15 10.03
CA PRO A 22 4.12 15.14 8.62
C PRO A 22 2.83 14.33 8.43
N ARG A 23 1.93 14.80 7.56
CA ARG A 23 0.66 14.14 7.27
C ARG A 23 0.77 13.32 5.99
N PHE A 24 0.10 12.18 5.94
CA PHE A 24 0.02 11.39 4.72
C PHE A 24 -0.52 12.21 3.53
N SER A 25 -1.44 13.15 3.83
CA SER A 25 -2.00 14.11 2.88
C SER A 25 -0.98 15.04 2.23
N ASP A 26 0.19 15.24 2.84
CA ASP A 26 1.25 16.10 2.31
C ASP A 26 1.98 15.40 1.15
N HIS A 27 1.91 14.07 1.09
CA HIS A 27 2.56 13.25 0.07
C HIS A 27 1.57 12.64 -0.92
N PHE A 28 0.32 12.39 -0.48
CA PHE A 28 -0.66 11.66 -1.27
C PHE A 28 -2.08 12.20 -1.09
N SER A 29 -2.87 12.12 -2.13
CA SER A 29 -4.29 12.50 -2.12
C SER A 29 -5.14 11.48 -2.88
N ALA A 30 -6.45 11.54 -2.66
CA ALA A 30 -7.42 10.79 -3.45
C ALA A 30 -7.40 11.29 -4.91
N ASP A 31 -7.35 10.38 -5.87
CA ASP A 31 -7.43 10.73 -7.29
C ASP A 31 -8.87 10.55 -7.81
N SER A 32 -9.70 11.58 -7.63
CA SER A 32 -11.14 11.57 -7.95
C SER A 32 -11.47 11.60 -9.45
N GLY A 33 -10.50 11.36 -10.34
CA GLY A 33 -10.74 11.29 -11.79
C GLY A 33 -9.51 11.09 -12.68
N GLY A 34 -8.30 10.93 -12.12
CA GLY A 34 -7.08 10.75 -12.92
C GLY A 34 -6.71 9.29 -13.22
N ALA A 35 -7.23 8.31 -12.47
CA ALA A 35 -7.00 6.90 -12.77
C ALA A 35 -7.82 6.46 -13.99
N VAL A 36 -7.13 5.95 -15.00
CA VAL A 36 -7.73 5.48 -16.26
C VAL A 36 -7.88 3.97 -16.27
N SER A 37 -8.84 3.45 -17.04
CA SER A 37 -8.97 2.01 -17.23
C SER A 37 -7.69 1.42 -17.85
N GLY A 38 -7.21 0.29 -17.33
CA GLY A 38 -5.98 -0.32 -17.82
C GLY A 38 -5.40 -1.42 -16.94
N SER A 39 -4.26 -1.96 -17.38
CA SER A 39 -3.46 -2.92 -16.61
C SER A 39 -2.43 -2.17 -15.77
N TYR A 40 -2.52 -2.33 -14.46
CA TYR A 40 -1.57 -1.78 -13.51
C TYR A 40 -0.75 -2.91 -12.89
N ALA A 41 0.49 -2.64 -12.51
CA ALA A 41 1.34 -3.60 -11.84
C ALA A 41 2.20 -2.90 -10.78
N MET A 42 2.62 -3.65 -9.77
CA MET A 42 3.60 -3.16 -8.79
C MET A 42 4.96 -2.90 -9.45
N TRP A 43 5.26 -3.66 -10.51
CA TRP A 43 6.46 -3.49 -11.31
C TRP A 43 6.24 -3.96 -12.75
N PHE A 44 6.92 -3.26 -13.67
CA PHE A 44 7.05 -3.62 -15.08
C PHE A 44 8.52 -3.65 -15.47
N PRO A 45 8.91 -4.57 -16.36
CA PRO A 45 10.23 -4.58 -16.96
C PRO A 45 10.45 -3.32 -17.80
N SER A 46 11.64 -2.73 -17.71
CA SER A 46 12.10 -1.70 -18.64
C SER A 46 12.62 -2.35 -19.93
N ALA A 47 12.81 -1.57 -21.01
CA ALA A 47 13.36 -2.08 -22.25
C ALA A 47 14.80 -2.61 -22.10
N GLU A 48 15.54 -2.11 -21.10
CA GLU A 48 16.91 -2.48 -20.76
C GLU A 48 16.96 -3.32 -19.47
N GLU A 49 15.99 -4.22 -19.30
CA GLU A 49 15.90 -4.97 -18.06
C GLU A 49 17.15 -5.85 -17.83
N THR A 50 17.76 -5.70 -16.66
CA THR A 50 18.85 -6.55 -16.19
C THR A 50 18.41 -7.33 -14.96
N PRO A 51 19.06 -8.47 -14.63
CA PRO A 51 18.86 -9.14 -13.36
C PRO A 51 18.99 -8.23 -12.13
N ALA A 52 19.84 -7.20 -12.20
CA ALA A 52 20.01 -6.20 -11.16
C ALA A 52 18.79 -5.27 -11.04
N SER A 53 18.14 -4.92 -12.15
CA SER A 53 16.92 -4.10 -12.17
C SER A 53 15.77 -4.78 -11.44
N LEU A 54 15.58 -6.08 -11.65
CA LEU A 54 14.57 -6.87 -10.94
C LEU A 54 14.88 -6.96 -9.44
N ALA A 55 16.12 -7.29 -9.06
CA ALA A 55 16.52 -7.35 -7.65
C ALA A 55 16.30 -6.00 -6.94
N HIS A 56 16.61 -4.89 -7.62
CA HIS A 56 16.33 -3.55 -7.11
C HIS A 56 14.83 -3.32 -6.90
N ALA A 57 14.00 -3.65 -7.89
CA ALA A 57 12.55 -3.50 -7.77
C ALA A 57 11.95 -4.33 -6.63
N LEU A 58 12.37 -5.59 -6.49
CA LEU A 58 11.97 -6.44 -5.38
C LEU A 58 12.38 -5.82 -4.04
N GLY A 59 13.60 -5.27 -3.92
CA GLY A 59 14.04 -4.59 -2.70
C GLY A 59 13.27 -3.29 -2.39
N VAL A 60 12.77 -2.56 -3.39
CA VAL A 60 11.90 -1.41 -3.16
C VAL A 60 10.53 -1.85 -2.64
N ILE A 61 9.94 -2.87 -3.27
CA ILE A 61 8.65 -3.41 -2.82
C ILE A 61 8.78 -4.05 -1.43
N ASP A 62 9.90 -4.69 -1.12
CA ASP A 62 10.15 -5.28 0.20
C ASP A 62 10.06 -4.23 1.32
N ARG A 63 10.69 -3.06 1.10
CA ARG A 63 10.62 -1.94 2.04
C ARG A 63 9.19 -1.41 2.24
N VAL A 64 8.32 -1.53 1.23
CA VAL A 64 6.88 -1.22 1.39
C VAL A 64 6.28 -2.17 2.41
N TYR A 65 6.45 -3.49 2.24
CA TYR A 65 5.91 -4.47 3.18
C TYR A 65 6.51 -4.36 4.57
N GLU A 66 7.83 -4.17 4.69
CA GLU A 66 8.51 -3.99 5.97
C GLU A 66 8.04 -2.73 6.71
N SER A 67 7.84 -1.62 6.00
CA SER A 67 7.40 -0.38 6.65
C SER A 67 6.01 -0.51 7.28
N MET A 68 5.15 -1.33 6.67
CA MET A 68 3.76 -1.53 7.10
C MET A 68 3.55 -2.76 7.99
N ASP A 69 4.53 -3.65 8.12
CA ASP A 69 4.38 -4.92 8.84
C ASP A 69 3.83 -4.71 10.25
N SER A 70 2.78 -5.42 10.65
CA SER A 70 2.10 -5.28 11.96
C SER A 70 1.40 -3.93 12.22
N ILE A 71 1.42 -2.98 11.28
CA ILE A 71 0.73 -1.68 11.40
C ILE A 71 -0.28 -1.43 10.26
N GLU A 72 -0.60 -2.43 9.45
CA GLU A 72 -1.39 -2.30 8.23
C GLU A 72 -2.79 -1.76 8.48
N THR A 73 -3.42 -2.18 9.58
CA THR A 73 -4.76 -1.70 9.97
C THR A 73 -4.77 -0.20 10.33
N PHE A 74 -3.65 0.34 10.80
CA PHE A 74 -3.47 1.77 11.07
C PHE A 74 -3.09 2.52 9.80
N ALA A 75 -2.17 1.95 9.01
CA ALA A 75 -1.80 2.49 7.71
C ALA A 75 -3.03 2.67 6.82
N LEU A 76 -3.92 1.66 6.78
CA LEU A 76 -5.18 1.74 6.05
C LEU A 76 -6.11 2.83 6.60
N ALA A 77 -6.24 2.97 7.92
CA ALA A 77 -7.05 4.01 8.52
C ALA A 77 -6.54 5.41 8.12
N GLU A 78 -5.22 5.61 8.17
CA GLU A 78 -4.58 6.87 7.79
C GLU A 78 -4.76 7.19 6.31
N ILE A 79 -4.58 6.20 5.43
CA ILE A 79 -4.86 6.32 3.99
C ILE A 79 -6.33 6.72 3.79
N LEU A 80 -7.28 6.01 4.39
CA LEU A 80 -8.72 6.30 4.24
C LEU A 80 -9.12 7.66 4.82
N GLY A 81 -8.45 8.10 5.88
CA GLY A 81 -8.63 9.44 6.44
C GLY A 81 -8.31 10.54 5.43
N CYS A 82 -7.28 10.36 4.61
CA CYS A 82 -6.95 11.29 3.52
C CYS A 82 -8.01 11.33 2.40
N PHE A 83 -8.82 10.29 2.26
CA PHE A 83 -9.95 10.25 1.32
C PHE A 83 -11.23 10.86 1.90
N GLY A 84 -11.22 11.28 3.18
CA GLY A 84 -12.44 11.57 3.93
C GLY A 84 -13.35 10.34 4.04
N GLY A 85 -12.79 9.13 3.90
CA GLY A 85 -13.53 7.87 3.89
C GLY A 85 -13.94 7.38 5.28
N ILE A 86 -13.34 7.95 6.33
CA ILE A 86 -13.59 7.66 7.74
C ILE A 86 -13.49 8.94 8.58
N GLU A 87 -14.05 8.92 9.79
CA GLU A 87 -13.90 9.99 10.78
C GLU A 87 -12.44 10.09 11.27
N ARG A 88 -12.00 11.29 11.66
CA ARG A 88 -10.59 11.58 11.98
C ARG A 88 -10.08 10.89 13.25
N ASP A 89 -10.98 10.45 14.11
CA ASP A 89 -10.72 9.73 15.36
C ASP A 89 -10.57 8.21 15.16
N VAL A 90 -10.91 7.68 13.98
CA VAL A 90 -10.73 6.26 13.67
C VAL A 90 -9.25 5.94 13.49
N MET A 91 -8.69 5.22 14.45
CA MET A 91 -7.27 4.86 14.46
C MET A 91 -6.98 3.57 13.67
N ARG A 92 -7.99 2.69 13.54
CA ARG A 92 -7.83 1.35 12.93
C ARG A 92 -8.98 1.00 12.02
N VAL A 93 -8.65 0.38 10.89
CA VAL A 93 -9.63 -0.23 9.98
C VAL A 93 -9.16 -1.65 9.65
N THR A 94 -10.08 -2.61 9.69
CA THR A 94 -9.79 -3.98 9.25
C THR A 94 -9.57 -4.01 7.74
N LEU A 95 -8.54 -4.74 7.29
CA LEU A 95 -8.33 -4.96 5.86
C LEU A 95 -9.52 -5.76 5.29
N PRO A 96 -9.98 -5.43 4.08
CA PRO A 96 -11.11 -6.14 3.46
C PRO A 96 -10.71 -7.56 3.07
N ASP A 97 -11.67 -8.49 3.09
CA ASP A 97 -11.47 -9.86 2.64
C ASP A 97 -11.19 -9.89 1.12
N GLU A 98 -11.98 -9.13 0.37
CA GLU A 98 -11.80 -8.92 -1.08
C GLU A 98 -10.85 -7.76 -1.36
N THR A 99 -10.26 -7.76 -2.57
CA THR A 99 -9.37 -6.66 -2.97
C THR A 99 -10.14 -5.37 -3.18
N ALA A 100 -9.90 -4.41 -2.30
CA ALA A 100 -10.27 -3.01 -2.46
C ALA A 100 -9.26 -2.30 -3.36
N ILE A 101 -9.72 -1.37 -4.21
CA ILE A 101 -8.87 -0.51 -5.04
C ILE A 101 -9.18 0.95 -4.74
N LEU A 102 -8.13 1.74 -4.53
CA LEU A 102 -8.15 3.16 -4.19
C LEU A 102 -7.30 3.93 -5.21
N PRO A 103 -7.91 4.76 -6.07
CA PRO A 103 -7.17 5.69 -6.91
C PRO A 103 -6.43 6.75 -6.08
N MET A 104 -5.13 6.85 -6.28
CA MET A 104 -4.22 7.73 -5.53
C MET A 104 -3.50 8.68 -6.47
N ARG A 105 -3.14 9.86 -5.95
CA ARG A 105 -2.24 10.81 -6.61
C ARG A 105 -1.09 11.17 -5.67
N SER A 106 0.14 11.12 -6.15
CA SER A 106 1.32 11.60 -5.39
C SER A 106 1.41 13.13 -5.42
N ALA A 107 2.20 13.71 -4.52
CA ALA A 107 2.51 15.15 -4.51
C ALA A 107 3.16 15.61 -5.83
N ALA A 108 3.95 14.74 -6.47
CA ALA A 108 4.53 14.97 -7.80
C ALA A 108 3.53 14.82 -8.96
N GLY A 109 2.24 14.56 -8.66
CA GLY A 109 1.17 14.49 -9.65
C GLY A 109 0.99 13.14 -10.34
N LEU A 110 1.71 12.10 -9.92
CA LEU A 110 1.55 10.75 -10.48
C LEU A 110 0.26 10.11 -10.00
N SER A 111 -0.60 9.71 -10.94
CA SER A 111 -1.77 8.85 -10.67
C SER A 111 -1.37 7.38 -10.61
N PHE A 112 -1.81 6.69 -9.55
CA PHE A 112 -1.55 5.27 -9.33
C PHE A 112 -2.72 4.62 -8.58
N LEU A 113 -2.71 3.30 -8.45
CA LEU A 113 -3.72 2.56 -7.71
C LEU A 113 -3.11 1.96 -6.45
N LEU A 114 -3.81 2.09 -5.33
CA LEU A 114 -3.50 1.38 -4.11
C LEU A 114 -4.52 0.27 -3.92
N SER A 115 -4.07 -0.98 -3.86
CA SER A 115 -4.94 -2.13 -3.61
C SER A 115 -4.76 -2.63 -2.19
N VAL A 116 -5.85 -3.05 -1.52
CA VAL A 116 -5.81 -3.54 -0.13
C VAL A 116 -6.61 -4.83 0.00
N SER A 117 -6.07 -5.83 0.69
CA SER A 117 -6.77 -7.07 1.07
C SER A 117 -6.09 -7.74 2.26
N GLN A 118 -6.80 -8.59 3.02
CA GLN A 118 -6.17 -9.38 4.09
C GLN A 118 -5.10 -10.34 3.57
N GLU A 119 -5.31 -10.92 2.39
CA GLU A 119 -4.40 -11.89 1.77
C GLU A 119 -3.08 -11.24 1.34
N LYS A 120 -3.16 -10.10 0.64
CA LYS A 120 -2.01 -9.49 -0.07
C LYS A 120 -1.53 -8.17 0.53
N GLY A 121 -2.17 -7.71 1.61
CA GLY A 121 -1.86 -6.43 2.25
C GLY A 121 -2.12 -5.21 1.37
N ILE A 122 -1.36 -4.14 1.61
CA ILE A 122 -1.43 -2.87 0.89
C ILE A 122 -0.36 -2.87 -0.21
N ARG A 123 -0.77 -2.59 -1.45
CA ARG A 123 0.11 -2.63 -2.64
C ARG A 123 -0.10 -1.39 -3.49
N LEU A 124 0.99 -0.83 -4.01
CA LEU A 124 0.97 0.28 -4.96
C LEU A 124 1.14 -0.29 -6.37
N HIS A 125 0.31 0.15 -7.30
CA HIS A 125 0.30 -0.30 -8.69
C HIS A 125 0.33 0.89 -9.62
N PHE A 126 1.21 0.83 -10.61
CA PHE A 126 1.44 1.89 -11.58
C PHE A 126 0.99 1.43 -12.97
N LEU A 127 0.71 2.36 -13.88
CA LEU A 127 0.60 2.05 -15.30
C LEU A 127 1.97 1.75 -15.88
N ARG A 128 2.03 0.98 -16.97
CA ARG A 128 3.27 0.76 -17.71
C ARG A 128 3.85 2.08 -18.25
N SER A 129 3.01 3.03 -18.60
CA SER A 129 3.39 4.35 -19.11
C SER A 129 3.82 5.35 -18.02
N ALA A 130 3.76 4.97 -16.74
CA ALA A 130 4.16 5.86 -15.65
C ALA A 130 5.69 6.04 -15.65
N PRO A 131 6.21 7.29 -15.62
CA PRO A 131 7.64 7.57 -15.57
C PRO A 131 8.34 6.91 -14.38
N ASP A 132 9.51 6.33 -14.61
CA ASP A 132 10.28 5.54 -13.63
C ASP A 132 10.67 6.35 -12.39
N ASP A 133 11.07 7.60 -12.60
CA ASP A 133 11.43 8.56 -11.55
C ASP A 133 10.23 8.87 -10.64
N LEU A 134 9.05 9.12 -11.23
CA LEU A 134 7.83 9.38 -10.47
C LEU A 134 7.36 8.13 -9.71
N ARG A 135 7.50 6.93 -10.30
CA ARG A 135 7.19 5.66 -9.61
C ARG A 135 8.09 5.46 -8.40
N ALA A 136 9.40 5.70 -8.56
CA ALA A 136 10.38 5.59 -7.49
C ALA A 136 10.13 6.62 -6.38
N GLU A 137 9.80 7.87 -6.74
CA GLU A 137 9.46 8.92 -5.77
C GLU A 137 8.22 8.58 -4.96
N ALA A 138 7.17 8.07 -5.61
CA ALA A 138 5.95 7.63 -4.92
C ALA A 138 6.22 6.49 -3.94
N LEU A 139 6.99 5.47 -4.34
CA LEU A 139 7.37 4.36 -3.47
C LEU A 139 8.25 4.83 -2.30
N SER A 140 9.23 5.71 -2.56
CA SER A 140 10.13 6.27 -1.55
C SER A 140 9.38 7.11 -0.53
N SER A 141 8.46 7.98 -0.99
CA SER A 141 7.64 8.81 -0.11
C SER A 141 6.71 7.96 0.76
N PHE A 142 6.09 6.93 0.16
CA PHE A 142 5.20 6.02 0.88
C PHE A 142 5.94 5.23 1.97
N THR A 143 7.08 4.63 1.62
CA THR A 143 7.91 3.86 2.55
C THR A 143 8.48 4.73 3.66
N SER A 144 9.03 5.90 3.32
CA SER A 144 9.62 6.84 4.28
C SER A 144 8.57 7.34 5.28
N TYR A 145 7.36 7.64 4.80
CA TYR A 145 6.25 8.06 5.65
C TYR A 145 5.93 7.01 6.72
N PHE A 146 5.64 5.77 6.30
CA PHE A 146 5.25 4.72 7.24
C PHE A 146 6.41 4.25 8.11
N ALA A 147 7.64 4.25 7.60
CA ALA A 147 8.83 3.97 8.41
C ALA A 147 9.00 5.00 9.54
N ALA A 148 8.83 6.30 9.25
CA ALA A 148 8.91 7.36 10.25
C ALA A 148 7.75 7.30 11.25
N ARG A 149 6.53 6.96 10.79
CA ARG A 149 5.34 6.87 11.65
C ARG A 149 5.28 5.58 12.46
N ARG A 150 6.03 4.54 12.08
CA ARG A 150 5.98 3.21 12.68
C ARG A 150 6.13 3.22 14.19
N GLN A 151 7.15 3.92 14.71
CA GLN A 151 7.39 3.94 16.16
C GLN A 151 6.23 4.57 16.92
N GLN A 152 5.68 5.68 16.41
CA GLN A 152 4.54 6.34 17.02
C GLN A 152 3.27 5.49 16.93
N ILE A 153 3.03 4.85 15.79
CA ILE A 153 1.91 3.90 15.65
C ILE A 153 2.05 2.76 16.65
N ILE A 154 3.23 2.15 16.77
CA ILE A 154 3.51 1.06 17.73
C ILE A 154 3.29 1.54 19.17
N GLN A 155 3.67 2.76 19.52
CA GLN A 155 3.39 3.34 20.84
C GLN A 155 1.87 3.53 21.05
N ASP A 156 1.16 4.04 20.04
CA ASP A 156 -0.30 4.16 20.05
C ASP A 156 -0.98 2.77 20.15
N LEU A 157 -0.34 1.68 19.69
CA LEU A 157 -0.85 0.30 19.85
C LEU A 157 -0.89 -0.14 21.31
N LEU A 158 0.01 0.34 22.16
CA LEU A 158 0.23 -0.20 23.51
C LEU A 158 -0.97 -0.01 24.46
N GLY A 159 -2.01 0.73 24.05
CA GLY A 159 -3.26 0.90 24.80
C GLY A 159 -4.53 0.49 24.04
N ILE A 160 -4.42 0.03 22.80
CA ILE A 160 -5.59 -0.32 21.97
C ILE A 160 -5.70 -1.85 21.93
N PRO A 161 -6.83 -2.44 22.37
CA PRO A 161 -7.05 -3.88 22.26
C PRO A 161 -6.73 -4.38 20.86
N THR A 162 -5.86 -5.38 20.78
CA THR A 162 -5.58 -6.06 19.52
C THR A 162 -6.90 -6.66 19.04
N PRO A 163 -7.39 -6.37 17.82
CA PRO A 163 -8.52 -7.09 17.27
C PRO A 163 -8.19 -8.57 17.28
N PRO A 164 -9.21 -9.46 17.36
CA PRO A 164 -8.99 -10.89 17.25
C PRO A 164 -8.10 -11.16 16.05
N ALA A 165 -7.11 -12.05 16.22
CA ALA A 165 -6.07 -12.34 15.24
C ALA A 165 -6.64 -12.28 13.83
N THR A 166 -6.37 -11.17 13.12
CA THR A 166 -6.78 -11.06 11.74
C THR A 166 -5.92 -12.04 10.96
N THR A 167 -6.51 -12.80 10.04
CA THR A 167 -5.84 -13.69 9.07
C THR A 167 -4.96 -12.94 8.08
N TYR A 168 -4.48 -11.76 8.44
CA TYR A 168 -3.54 -11.00 7.65
C TYR A 168 -2.27 -11.81 7.44
N VAL A 169 -1.95 -12.05 6.18
CA VAL A 169 -0.76 -12.80 5.76
C VAL A 169 0.01 -12.05 4.67
N GLY A 170 -0.22 -10.74 4.51
CA GLY A 170 0.35 -9.95 3.42
C GLY A 170 1.88 -10.02 3.34
N LYS A 171 2.59 -9.94 4.47
CA LYS A 171 4.05 -10.12 4.50
C LYS A 171 4.48 -11.53 4.10
N ALA A 172 3.79 -12.56 4.59
CA ALA A 172 4.07 -13.95 4.24
C ALA A 172 3.79 -14.24 2.75
N TRP A 173 2.70 -13.67 2.21
CA TRP A 173 2.40 -13.69 0.78
C TRP A 173 3.55 -13.05 -0.01
N TRP A 174 4.01 -11.88 0.41
CA TRP A 174 5.11 -11.20 -0.26
C TRP A 174 6.42 -11.97 -0.21
N ASP A 175 6.77 -12.56 0.93
CA ASP A 175 7.96 -13.41 1.05
C ASP A 175 7.89 -14.61 0.09
N THR A 176 6.73 -15.27 -0.01
CA THR A 176 6.49 -16.33 -1.00
C THR A 176 6.69 -15.83 -2.43
N MET A 177 6.18 -14.64 -2.75
CA MET A 177 6.33 -14.08 -4.09
C MET A 177 7.77 -13.68 -4.43
N LYS A 178 8.57 -13.22 -3.46
CA LYS A 178 10.00 -12.97 -3.66
C LYS A 178 10.74 -14.26 -3.99
N GLU A 179 10.41 -15.36 -3.33
CA GLU A 179 10.98 -16.68 -3.63
C GLU A 179 10.64 -17.12 -5.05
N VAL A 180 9.39 -16.98 -5.47
CA VAL A 180 8.96 -17.28 -6.85
C VAL A 180 9.72 -16.43 -7.86
N ALA A 181 9.79 -15.11 -7.66
CA ALA A 181 10.51 -14.22 -8.57
C ALA A 181 12.01 -14.57 -8.67
N SER A 182 12.62 -14.89 -7.53
CA SER A 182 14.02 -15.33 -7.47
C SER A 182 14.24 -16.69 -8.15
N GLY A 183 13.27 -17.60 -8.05
CA GLY A 183 13.27 -18.90 -8.74
C GLY A 183 13.23 -18.74 -10.26
N LEU A 184 12.26 -17.96 -10.77
CA LEU A 184 12.14 -17.67 -12.20
C LEU A 184 13.41 -17.02 -12.77
N GLN A 185 14.02 -16.11 -12.01
CA GLN A 185 15.29 -15.49 -12.40
C GLN A 185 16.43 -16.50 -12.52
N LYS A 186 16.55 -17.46 -11.59
CA LYS A 186 17.57 -18.53 -11.64
C LYS A 186 17.37 -19.47 -12.83
N GLU A 187 16.12 -19.67 -13.24
CA GLU A 187 15.76 -20.50 -14.40
C GLU A 187 15.89 -19.76 -15.74
N GLY A 188 16.24 -18.46 -15.72
CA GLY A 188 16.35 -17.65 -16.92
C GLY A 188 15.01 -17.32 -17.57
N VAL A 189 13.90 -17.46 -16.83
CA VAL A 189 12.56 -17.12 -17.30
C VAL A 189 12.33 -15.61 -17.12
N PRO A 190 12.14 -14.83 -18.21
CA PRO A 190 11.93 -13.40 -18.10
C PRO A 190 10.59 -13.10 -17.45
N MET A 191 10.58 -12.14 -16.51
CA MET A 191 9.37 -11.78 -15.78
C MET A 191 8.68 -10.58 -16.43
N GLU A 192 7.49 -10.76 -16.99
CA GLU A 192 6.84 -9.72 -17.80
C GLU A 192 6.20 -8.58 -16.99
N LYS A 193 5.82 -8.86 -15.74
CA LYS A 193 5.20 -7.93 -14.78
C LYS A 193 5.00 -8.63 -13.45
N PHE A 194 4.80 -7.84 -12.39
CA PHE A 194 4.58 -8.38 -11.05
C PHE A 194 3.38 -7.73 -10.35
N GLY A 195 2.58 -8.54 -9.66
CA GLY A 195 1.47 -8.07 -8.81
C GLY A 195 0.46 -7.23 -9.57
N THR A 196 -0.13 -7.77 -10.65
CA THR A 196 -1.00 -7.02 -11.57
C THR A 196 -2.43 -6.86 -11.06
N ILE A 197 -3.09 -5.75 -11.41
CA ILE A 197 -4.54 -5.55 -11.32
C ILE A 197 -5.08 -4.97 -12.63
N ILE A 198 -6.30 -5.32 -12.99
CA ILE A 198 -7.05 -4.69 -14.09
C ILE A 198 -8.04 -3.73 -13.46
N TYR A 199 -7.96 -2.45 -13.83
CA TYR A 199 -8.83 -1.41 -13.33
C TYR A 199 -9.78 -0.93 -14.43
N GLN A 200 -11.04 -0.75 -14.06
CA GLN A 200 -12.08 -0.17 -14.89
C GLN A 200 -12.67 1.01 -14.11
N ALA A 201 -12.49 2.22 -14.65
CA ALA A 201 -12.93 3.47 -14.04
C ALA A 201 -14.45 3.67 -14.13
#